data_AF-A0AAU6ZBX1-F1
#
_entry.id   AF-A0AAU6ZBX1-F1
#
_cell.length_a   1.000
_cell.length_b   1.000
_cell.length_c   1.000
_cell.angle_alpha   90.00
_cell.angle_beta   90.00
_cell.angle_gamma   90.00
#
_symmetry.space_group_name_H-M   'P 1'
#
loop_
_entity.id
_entity.type
_entity.pdbx_description
1 polymer ?
#
loop_
_entity_poly.entity_id
_entity_poly.type
_entity_poly.pdbx_seq_one_letter_code
_entity_poly.pdbx_strand_id
1 'polypeptide(L)'
;MEMLQDRLLSGSEAEGAALREATRKRELRDIVTDLVQAGNRWADTMQILVISSAGNEWKQRDWIEWVDTDSGREMTQNAQSVDRNIRKLRLHTGEDALILPAMEAQRRIQGGKAFAVLHSNSRGSEDDRVSAYQEINAIKSDLAKLELAAIRLLTASRS
;
A
#
# COMPACT_ATOMS: atom_id res chain seq x y z
N MET A 1 14.02 25.49 46.58
CA MET A 1 12.68 24.98 46.23
C MET A 1 12.43 25.04 44.71
N GLU A 2 12.85 26.12 44.04
CA GLU A 2 12.77 26.27 42.56
C GLU A 2 13.42 25.13 41.75
N MET A 3 14.65 24.71 42.11
CA MET A 3 15.36 23.62 41.40
C MET A 3 14.63 22.26 41.35
N LEU A 4 13.74 22.01 42.31
CA LEU A 4 13.00 20.73 42.40
C LEU A 4 11.68 20.81 41.62
N GLN A 5 11.09 22.01 41.51
CA GLN A 5 9.93 22.28 40.67
C GLN A 5 10.31 22.25 39.18
N ASP A 6 11.44 22.83 38.78
CA ASP A 6 11.93 22.77 37.39
C ASP A 6 12.26 21.35 36.94
N ARG A 7 12.78 20.51 37.84
CA ARG A 7 13.03 19.09 37.58
C ARG A 7 11.76 18.26 37.41
N LEU A 8 10.72 18.56 38.17
CA LEU A 8 9.43 17.89 38.05
C LEU A 8 8.68 18.33 36.79
N LEU A 9 8.77 19.63 36.44
CA LEU A 9 8.18 20.17 35.22
C LEU A 9 8.87 19.62 33.96
N SER A 10 10.21 19.59 33.93
CA SER A 10 10.97 19.00 32.81
C SER A 10 10.75 17.49 32.67
N GLY A 11 10.59 16.76 33.77
CA GLY A 11 10.22 15.33 33.75
C GLY A 11 8.83 15.11 33.14
N SER A 12 7.85 15.91 33.55
CA SER A 12 6.48 15.84 33.01
C SER A 12 6.41 16.21 31.53
N GLU A 13 7.16 17.22 31.09
CA GLU A 13 7.25 17.60 29.68
C GLU A 13 7.94 16.53 28.82
N ALA A 14 9.01 15.92 29.33
CA ALA A 14 9.72 14.83 28.66
C ALA A 14 8.83 13.58 28.53
N GLU A 15 8.10 13.20 29.58
CA GLU A 15 7.13 12.10 29.54
C GLU A 15 6.00 12.37 28.54
N GLY A 16 5.46 13.60 28.54
CA GLY A 16 4.43 14.02 27.58
C GLY A 16 4.92 14.00 26.13
N ALA A 17 6.15 14.43 25.88
CA ALA A 17 6.78 14.36 24.55
C ALA A 17 7.00 12.91 24.10
N ALA A 18 7.51 12.06 24.99
CA ALA A 18 7.71 10.64 24.70
C ALA A 18 6.39 9.92 24.37
N LEU A 19 5.32 10.22 25.10
CA LEU A 19 3.99 9.64 24.85
C LEU A 19 3.43 10.06 23.50
N ARG A 20 3.55 11.35 23.14
CA ARG A 20 3.12 11.86 21.82
C ARG A 20 3.89 11.18 20.69
N GLU A 21 5.19 11.04 20.84
CA GLU A 21 6.04 10.38 19.85
C GLU A 21 5.73 8.89 19.71
N ALA A 22 5.52 8.18 20.83
CA ALA A 22 5.11 6.77 20.81
C ALA A 22 3.74 6.57 20.14
N THR A 23 2.80 7.48 20.38
CA THR A 23 1.47 7.47 19.77
C THR A 23 1.56 7.68 18.26
N ARG A 24 2.29 8.72 17.83
CA ARG A 24 2.53 9.00 16.41
C ARG A 24 3.17 7.81 15.69
N LYS A 25 4.17 7.17 16.30
CA LYS A 25 4.83 5.98 15.74
C LYS A 25 3.90 4.78 15.63
N ARG A 26 2.98 4.61 16.59
CA ARG A 26 1.96 3.55 16.52
C ARG A 26 1.00 3.81 15.36
N GLU A 27 0.45 5.02 15.26
CA GLU A 27 -0.47 5.40 14.18
C GLU A 27 0.20 5.24 12.80
N LEU A 28 1.47 5.66 12.68
CA LEU A 28 2.21 5.50 11.44
C LEU A 28 2.42 4.02 11.08
N ARG A 29 2.70 3.17 12.07
CA ARG A 29 2.81 1.72 11.87
C ARG A 29 1.49 1.16 11.33
N ASP A 30 0.39 1.48 11.98
CA ASP A 30 -0.93 0.95 11.62
C ASP A 30 -1.33 1.39 10.20
N ILE A 31 -1.10 2.66 9.85
CA ILE A 31 -1.35 3.17 8.49
C ILE A 31 -0.52 2.43 7.43
N VAL A 32 0.78 2.24 7.68
CA VAL A 32 1.66 1.54 6.74
C VAL A 32 1.26 0.07 6.61
N THR A 33 0.98 -0.60 7.73
CA THR A 33 0.55 -2.01 7.72
C THR A 33 -0.74 -2.18 6.92
N ASP A 34 -1.76 -1.37 7.17
CA ASP A 34 -3.03 -1.45 6.45
C ASP A 34 -2.85 -1.18 4.94
N LEU A 35 -1.98 -0.23 4.58
CA LEU A 35 -1.66 0.09 3.18
C LEU A 35 -0.97 -1.10 2.50
N VAL A 36 0.10 -1.63 3.10
CA VAL A 36 0.88 -2.75 2.56
C VAL A 36 0.00 -3.99 2.42
N GLN A 37 -0.83 -4.28 3.42
CA GLN A 37 -1.74 -5.42 3.39
C GLN A 37 -2.79 -5.27 2.27
N ALA A 38 -3.44 -4.11 2.17
CA ALA A 38 -4.43 -3.86 1.12
C ALA A 38 -3.79 -3.93 -0.28
N GLY A 39 -2.61 -3.32 -0.46
CA GLY A 39 -1.88 -3.33 -1.73
C GLY A 39 -1.45 -4.74 -2.16
N ASN A 40 -0.96 -5.56 -1.21
CA ASN A 40 -0.59 -6.94 -1.49
C ASN A 40 -1.82 -7.79 -1.85
N ARG A 41 -2.93 -7.67 -1.11
CA ARG A 41 -4.18 -8.38 -1.43
C ARG A 41 -4.69 -8.01 -2.81
N TRP A 42 -4.67 -6.72 -3.17
CA TRP A 42 -5.01 -6.27 -4.51
C TRP A 42 -4.13 -6.95 -5.57
N ALA A 43 -2.81 -6.93 -5.35
CA ALA A 43 -1.83 -7.50 -6.28
C ALA A 43 -1.99 -9.03 -6.44
N ASP A 44 -2.33 -9.73 -5.36
CA ASP A 44 -2.59 -11.18 -5.38
C ASP A 44 -3.88 -11.51 -6.13
N THR A 45 -4.97 -10.77 -5.90
CA THR A 45 -6.22 -10.95 -6.67
C THR A 45 -5.99 -10.67 -8.15
N MET A 46 -5.24 -9.61 -8.48
CA MET A 46 -4.88 -9.30 -9.86
C MET A 46 -4.02 -10.40 -10.49
N GLN A 47 -3.08 -10.97 -9.74
CA GLN A 47 -2.25 -12.07 -10.22
C GLN A 47 -3.09 -13.31 -10.55
N ILE A 48 -4.06 -13.67 -9.69
CA ILE A 48 -5.01 -14.75 -9.97
C ILE A 48 -5.80 -14.46 -11.25
N LEU A 49 -6.23 -13.22 -11.42
CA LEU A 49 -6.96 -12.77 -12.60
C LEU A 49 -6.15 -12.94 -13.89
N VAL A 50 -4.86 -12.52 -13.89
CA VAL A 50 -3.92 -12.72 -15.01
C VAL A 50 -3.68 -14.21 -15.30
N ILE A 51 -3.60 -15.07 -14.27
CA ILE A 51 -3.47 -16.51 -14.47
C ILE A 51 -4.75 -17.09 -15.09
N SER A 52 -5.91 -16.67 -14.60
CA SER A 52 -7.21 -17.17 -15.06
C SER A 52 -7.56 -16.76 -16.49
N SER A 53 -6.98 -15.66 -16.99
CA SER A 53 -7.15 -15.24 -18.39
C SER A 53 -6.34 -16.09 -19.37
N ALA A 54 -5.36 -16.87 -18.91
CA ALA A 54 -4.56 -17.73 -19.77
C ALA A 54 -5.30 -19.00 -20.24
N GLY A 55 -6.28 -19.47 -19.45
CA GLY A 55 -6.97 -20.75 -19.69
C GLY A 55 -8.40 -20.62 -20.22
N ASN A 56 -8.99 -19.43 -20.15
CA ASN A 56 -10.35 -19.15 -20.60
C ASN A 56 -10.30 -18.09 -21.70
N GLU A 57 -11.09 -18.24 -22.76
CA GLU A 57 -11.35 -17.14 -23.70
C GLU A 57 -12.22 -16.11 -22.99
N TRP A 58 -11.61 -15.24 -22.18
CA TRP A 58 -12.30 -14.16 -21.49
C TRP A 58 -12.94 -13.26 -22.53
N LYS A 59 -14.27 -13.22 -22.53
CA LYS A 59 -15.05 -12.26 -23.30
C LYS A 59 -15.15 -10.96 -22.52
N GLN A 60 -15.40 -9.87 -23.22
CA GLN A 60 -15.64 -8.57 -22.61
C GLN A 60 -16.74 -8.60 -21.53
N ARG A 61 -17.73 -9.49 -21.66
CA ARG A 61 -18.79 -9.72 -20.66
C ARG A 61 -18.26 -10.33 -19.36
N ASP A 62 -17.31 -11.27 -19.44
CA ASP A 62 -16.74 -11.93 -18.26
C ASP A 62 -15.99 -10.92 -17.38
N TRP A 63 -15.40 -9.88 -18.00
CA TRP A 63 -14.80 -8.76 -17.29
C TRP A 63 -15.83 -7.89 -16.55
N ILE A 64 -16.95 -7.57 -17.19
CA ILE A 64 -18.02 -6.79 -16.55
C ILE A 64 -18.58 -7.56 -15.35
N GLU A 65 -18.81 -8.86 -15.52
CA GLU A 65 -19.30 -9.73 -14.45
C GLU A 65 -18.26 -9.93 -13.35
N TRP A 66 -16.95 -9.93 -13.67
CA TRP A 66 -15.89 -10.07 -12.67
C TRP A 66 -15.97 -8.99 -11.59
N VAL A 67 -16.25 -7.73 -11.96
CA VAL A 67 -16.31 -6.61 -11.00
C VAL A 67 -17.39 -6.86 -9.94
N ASP A 68 -18.46 -7.58 -10.32
CA ASP A 68 -19.58 -7.93 -9.45
C ASP A 68 -19.38 -9.24 -8.66
N THR A 69 -18.27 -9.95 -8.86
CA THR A 69 -17.90 -11.11 -8.03
C THR A 69 -17.39 -10.67 -6.65
N ASP A 70 -17.35 -11.61 -5.70
CA ASP A 70 -16.78 -11.35 -4.37
C ASP A 70 -15.31 -10.90 -4.46
N SER A 71 -14.51 -11.57 -5.29
CA SER A 71 -13.11 -11.19 -5.53
C SER A 71 -12.98 -9.81 -6.19
N GLY A 72 -13.91 -9.45 -7.10
CA GLY A 72 -13.92 -8.15 -7.74
C GLY A 72 -14.27 -7.00 -6.80
N ARG A 73 -15.26 -7.22 -5.95
CA ARG A 73 -15.61 -6.30 -4.86
C ARG A 73 -14.47 -6.15 -3.87
N GLU A 74 -13.85 -7.24 -3.44
CA GLU A 74 -12.72 -7.22 -2.51
C GLU A 74 -11.53 -6.46 -3.10
N MET A 75 -11.18 -6.70 -4.35
CA MET A 75 -10.11 -5.98 -5.03
C MET A 75 -10.40 -4.48 -5.13
N THR A 76 -11.64 -4.09 -5.44
CA THR A 76 -12.06 -2.68 -5.44
C THR A 76 -11.92 -2.05 -4.06
N GLN A 77 -12.33 -2.77 -2.99
CA GLN A 77 -12.18 -2.30 -1.61
C GLN A 77 -10.72 -2.16 -1.20
N ASN A 78 -9.85 -3.07 -1.64
CA ASN A 78 -8.41 -3.00 -1.42
C ASN A 78 -7.80 -1.77 -2.10
N ALA A 79 -8.16 -1.47 -3.35
CA ALA A 79 -7.71 -0.25 -4.04
C ALA A 79 -8.16 1.03 -3.30
N GLN A 80 -9.42 1.09 -2.85
CA GLN A 80 -9.93 2.20 -2.04
C GLN A 80 -9.22 2.32 -0.69
N SER A 81 -8.82 1.19 -0.09
CA SER A 81 -8.09 1.17 1.18
C SER A 81 -6.66 1.69 1.01
N VAL A 82 -5.99 1.33 -0.09
CA VAL A 82 -4.69 1.92 -0.47
C VAL A 82 -4.82 3.44 -0.60
N ASP A 83 -5.79 3.93 -1.37
CA ASP A 83 -6.02 5.36 -1.58
C ASP A 83 -6.24 6.11 -0.25
N ARG A 84 -7.06 5.54 0.62
CA ARG A 84 -7.37 6.11 1.93
C ARG A 84 -6.14 6.16 2.83
N ASN A 85 -5.38 5.07 2.90
CA ASN A 85 -4.21 5.01 3.78
C ASN A 85 -3.05 5.86 3.26
N ILE A 86 -2.90 6.07 1.96
CA ILE A 86 -1.94 7.04 1.41
C ILE A 86 -2.31 8.46 1.82
N ARG A 87 -3.59 8.82 1.75
CA ARG A 87 -4.06 10.14 2.22
C ARG A 87 -3.76 10.32 3.71
N LYS A 88 -4.05 9.31 4.54
CA LYS A 88 -3.71 9.33 5.97
C LYS A 88 -2.20 9.46 6.18
N LEU A 89 -1.38 8.67 5.47
CA LEU A 89 0.07 8.69 5.57
C LEU A 89 0.62 10.10 5.35
N ARG A 90 0.19 10.77 4.26
CA ARG A 90 0.59 12.15 3.92
C ARG A 90 0.15 13.21 4.95
N LEU A 91 -0.85 12.91 5.78
CA LEU A 91 -1.27 13.79 6.88
C LEU A 91 -0.43 13.56 8.16
N HIS A 92 0.15 12.38 8.34
CA HIS A 92 0.92 12.02 9.55
C HIS A 92 2.43 12.23 9.38
N THR A 93 2.93 12.22 8.15
CA THR A 93 4.35 12.33 7.85
C THR A 93 4.62 13.10 6.56
N GLY A 94 5.77 13.78 6.52
CA GLY A 94 6.37 14.40 5.32
C GLY A 94 7.58 13.62 4.80
N GLU A 95 7.81 12.41 5.30
CA GLU A 95 8.99 11.60 4.98
C GLU A 95 8.86 11.00 3.57
N ASP A 96 9.63 11.52 2.61
CA ASP A 96 9.62 11.08 1.22
C ASP A 96 9.91 9.59 1.06
N ALA A 97 10.74 9.02 1.94
CA ALA A 97 11.04 7.59 1.97
C ALA A 97 9.80 6.71 2.22
N LEU A 98 8.75 7.26 2.82
CA LEU A 98 7.45 6.61 3.00
C LEU A 98 6.45 7.04 1.91
N ILE A 99 6.42 8.33 1.58
CA ILE A 99 5.40 8.88 0.67
C ILE A 99 5.60 8.40 -0.77
N LEU A 100 6.82 8.46 -1.30
CA LEU A 100 7.11 8.16 -2.71
C LEU A 100 6.76 6.71 -3.09
N PRO A 101 7.24 5.66 -2.39
CA PRO A 101 6.88 4.29 -2.74
C PRO A 101 5.37 4.03 -2.61
N ALA A 102 4.70 4.64 -1.63
CA ALA A 102 3.27 4.52 -1.46
C ALA A 102 2.50 5.12 -2.66
N MET A 103 2.91 6.30 -3.13
CA MET A 103 2.31 6.95 -4.30
C MET A 103 2.58 6.18 -5.61
N GLU A 104 3.77 5.61 -5.78
CA GLU A 104 4.06 4.79 -6.97
C GLU A 104 3.21 3.51 -7.01
N ALA A 105 3.03 2.84 -5.88
CA ALA A 105 2.13 1.69 -5.78
C ALA A 105 0.69 2.09 -6.18
N GLN A 106 0.16 3.20 -5.65
CA GLN A 106 -1.16 3.72 -6.03
C GLN A 106 -1.26 4.05 -7.51
N ARG A 107 -0.27 4.76 -8.06
CA ARG A 107 -0.25 5.15 -9.47
C ARG A 107 -0.32 3.93 -10.38
N ARG A 108 0.36 2.83 -10.02
CA ARG A 108 0.32 1.57 -10.78
C ARG A 108 -1.01 0.83 -10.63
N ILE A 109 -1.56 0.77 -9.43
CA ILE A 109 -2.89 0.19 -9.16
C ILE A 109 -3.97 0.92 -9.97
N GLN A 110 -3.94 2.25 -10.00
CA GLN A 110 -4.91 3.08 -10.72
C GLN A 110 -4.64 3.17 -12.23
N GLY A 111 -3.39 2.99 -12.65
CA GLY A 111 -2.95 3.17 -14.04
C GLY A 111 -3.48 2.12 -15.02
N GLY A 112 -4.17 1.09 -14.55
CA GLY A 112 -4.90 0.14 -15.39
C GLY A 112 -4.03 -0.85 -16.18
N LYS A 113 -2.70 -0.66 -16.20
CA LYS A 113 -1.78 -1.48 -17.01
C LYS A 113 -1.81 -2.97 -16.67
N ALA A 114 -2.01 -3.32 -15.40
CA ALA A 114 -2.15 -4.71 -14.99
C ALA A 114 -3.36 -5.39 -15.64
N PHE A 115 -4.41 -4.63 -15.98
CA PHE A 115 -5.61 -5.12 -16.64
C PHE A 115 -5.50 -5.19 -18.18
N ALA A 116 -4.43 -4.68 -18.79
CA ALA A 116 -4.29 -4.63 -20.24
C ALA A 116 -4.46 -6.01 -20.90
N VAL A 117 -3.95 -7.05 -20.24
CA VAL A 117 -4.09 -8.46 -20.65
C VAL A 117 -5.54 -8.96 -20.75
N LEU A 118 -6.47 -8.35 -20.02
CA LEU A 118 -7.89 -8.74 -20.04
C LEU A 118 -8.65 -8.13 -21.21
N HIS A 119 -8.05 -7.17 -21.91
CA HIS A 119 -8.65 -6.45 -23.03
C HIS A 119 -8.02 -6.82 -24.38
N SER A 120 -6.99 -7.67 -24.42
CA SER A 120 -6.34 -8.03 -25.67
C SER A 120 -7.09 -9.15 -26.42
N ASN A 121 -7.72 -8.77 -27.52
CA ASN A 121 -8.58 -9.64 -28.34
C ASN A 121 -7.82 -10.63 -29.27
N SER A 122 -6.50 -10.79 -29.15
CA SER A 122 -5.74 -11.71 -30.04
C SER A 122 -4.32 -12.02 -29.55
N ARG A 123 -3.67 -13.00 -30.22
CA ARG A 123 -2.32 -13.62 -30.07
C ARG A 123 -1.15 -12.85 -29.39
N GLY A 124 -1.24 -11.57 -29.08
CA GLY A 124 -0.32 -10.81 -28.22
C GLY A 124 -0.47 -11.06 -26.70
N SER A 125 -1.35 -11.99 -26.31
CA SER A 125 -1.65 -12.31 -24.90
C SER A 125 -0.44 -12.66 -24.01
N GLU A 126 0.69 -13.10 -24.58
CA GLU A 126 1.88 -13.44 -23.79
C GLU A 126 2.66 -12.18 -23.35
N ASP A 127 2.90 -11.25 -24.27
CA ASP A 127 3.56 -9.96 -23.96
C ASP A 127 2.72 -9.11 -22.99
N ASP A 128 1.39 -9.15 -23.13
CA ASP A 128 0.49 -8.46 -22.20
C ASP A 128 0.50 -9.12 -20.81
N ARG A 129 0.60 -10.45 -20.73
CA ARG A 129 0.74 -11.17 -19.45
C ARG A 129 2.07 -10.83 -18.79
N VAL A 130 3.17 -10.82 -19.54
CA VAL A 130 4.49 -10.42 -19.05
C VAL A 130 4.43 -9.00 -18.49
N SER A 131 3.82 -8.07 -19.24
CA SER A 131 3.64 -6.68 -18.81
C SER A 131 2.79 -6.58 -17.54
N ALA A 132 1.70 -7.35 -17.44
CA ALA A 132 0.86 -7.39 -16.24
C ALA A 132 1.64 -7.91 -15.02
N TYR A 133 2.41 -8.99 -15.17
CA TYR A 133 3.25 -9.50 -14.08
C TYR A 133 4.36 -8.51 -13.68
N GLN A 134 4.96 -7.81 -14.64
CA GLN A 134 5.93 -6.76 -14.35
C GLN A 134 5.32 -5.64 -13.51
N GLU A 135 4.10 -5.20 -13.85
CA GLU A 135 3.40 -4.18 -13.07
C GLU A 135 3.00 -4.69 -11.67
N ILE A 136 2.49 -5.92 -11.54
CA ILE A 136 2.19 -6.55 -10.25
C ILE A 136 3.45 -6.64 -9.37
N ASN A 137 4.58 -7.08 -9.95
CA ASN A 137 5.85 -7.18 -9.24
C ASN A 137 6.39 -5.80 -8.86
N ALA A 138 6.21 -4.78 -9.70
CA ALA A 138 6.59 -3.41 -9.38
C ALA A 138 5.76 -2.86 -8.20
N ILE A 139 4.45 -3.10 -8.17
CA ILE A 139 3.58 -2.75 -7.02
C ILE A 139 4.11 -3.43 -5.76
N LYS A 140 4.32 -4.75 -5.77
CA LYS A 140 4.85 -5.50 -4.62
C LYS A 140 6.23 -4.97 -4.17
N SER A 141 7.09 -4.61 -5.12
CA SER A 141 8.39 -4.00 -4.84
C SER A 141 8.26 -2.65 -4.13
N ASP A 142 7.37 -1.78 -4.61
CA ASP A 142 7.15 -0.47 -4.00
C ASP A 142 6.54 -0.59 -2.59
N LEU A 143 5.61 -1.53 -2.38
CA LEU A 143 5.08 -1.84 -1.04
C LEU A 143 6.17 -2.38 -0.08
N ALA A 144 7.06 -3.25 -0.57
CA ALA A 144 8.18 -3.75 0.23
C ALA A 144 9.18 -2.63 0.59
N LYS A 145 9.46 -1.70 -0.31
CA LYS A 145 10.29 -0.52 -0.02
C LYS A 145 9.66 0.34 1.07
N LEU A 146 8.34 0.58 0.99
CA LEU A 146 7.58 1.32 2.00
C LEU A 146 7.70 0.62 3.37
N GLU A 147 7.47 -0.69 3.44
CA GLU A 147 7.55 -1.45 4.68
C GLU A 147 8.95 -1.39 5.30
N LEU A 148 10.00 -1.57 4.50
CA LEU A 148 11.39 -1.47 4.95
C LEU A 148 11.74 -0.06 5.46
N ALA A 149 11.28 0.98 4.76
CA ALA A 149 11.48 2.36 5.18
C ALA A 149 10.76 2.65 6.51
N ALA A 150 9.54 2.14 6.68
CA ALA A 150 8.79 2.27 7.93
C ALA A 150 9.48 1.54 9.08
N ILE A 151 9.97 0.31 8.87
CA ILE A 151 10.73 -0.43 9.88
C ILE A 151 11.95 0.37 10.33
N ARG A 152 12.75 0.91 9.40
CA ARG A 152 13.93 1.72 9.72
C ARG A 152 13.56 2.95 10.55
N LEU A 153 12.55 3.71 10.11
CA LEU A 153 12.13 4.93 10.78
C LEU A 153 11.57 4.65 12.20
N LEU A 154 10.82 3.57 12.37
CA LEU A 154 10.20 3.21 13.63
C LEU A 154 11.18 2.55 14.62
N THR A 155 12.31 2.01 14.14
CA THR A 155 13.34 1.35 14.97
C THR A 155 14.54 2.23 15.28
N ALA A 156 14.82 3.26 14.47
CA ALA A 156 15.98 4.14 14.62
C ALA A 156 16.02 4.98 15.92
N SER A 157 14.97 4.99 16.73
CA SER A 157 14.91 5.77 17.98
C SER A 157 15.41 5.02 19.23
N ARG A 158 16.21 3.96 19.05
CA ARG A 158 16.85 3.21 20.15
C ARG A 158 18.36 3.45 20.29
N SER A 159 18.95 4.37 19.52
CA SER A 159 20.37 4.74 19.60
C SER A 159 20.57 6.13 20.19
#